data_AF-A0A3M6JXF3-F1
#
_entry.id   AF-A0A3M6JXF3-F1
#
_cell.length_a   1.000
_cell.length_b   1.000
_cell.length_c   1.000
_cell.angle_alpha   90.00
_cell.angle_beta   90.00
_cell.angle_gamma   90.00
#
_symmetry.space_group_name_H-M   'P 1'
#
loop_
_entity.id
_entity.type
_entity.pdbx_description
1 polymer ?
#
loop_
_entity_poly.entity_id
_entity_poly.type
_entity_poly.pdbx_seq_one_letter_code
_entity_poly.pdbx_strand_id
1 'polypeptide(L)'
;MKNFLIDQNCKYLAKDEFNHYFEKYDEMFIVGDDLKQREYDEGLAKFCKDHECDLITADSKAYTHFLSQNINTVQISELHYEEESDRPVYVVKIID
;
A
#
# COMPACT_ATOMS: atom_id res chain seq x y z
N MET A 1 10.20 -4.26 12.20
CA MET A 1 9.60 -5.32 11.39
C MET A 1 8.28 -4.74 10.92
N LYS A 2 8.09 -4.62 9.61
CA LYS A 2 7.06 -3.76 8.99
C LYS A 2 6.23 -4.62 8.04
N ASN A 3 4.93 -4.35 7.96
CA ASN A 3 4.01 -5.06 7.08
C ASN A 3 3.76 -4.26 5.80
N PHE A 4 3.04 -4.84 4.83
CA PHE A 4 2.57 -4.10 3.67
C PHE A 4 1.15 -4.48 3.29
N LEU A 5 0.42 -3.51 2.74
CA LEU A 5 -0.93 -3.69 2.22
C LEU A 5 -0.92 -3.42 0.71
N ILE A 6 -1.39 -4.39 -0.07
CA ILE A 6 -1.55 -4.26 -1.52
C ILE A 6 -2.96 -3.73 -1.82
N ASP A 7 -3.01 -2.60 -2.51
CA ASP A 7 -4.24 -2.04 -3.08
C ASP A 7 -4.85 -3.00 -4.11
N GLN A 8 -6.17 -2.95 -4.26
CA GLN A 8 -6.96 -3.79 -5.15
C GLN A 8 -6.45 -3.75 -6.60
N ASN A 9 -5.98 -2.59 -7.06
CA ASN A 9 -5.44 -2.39 -8.41
C ASN A 9 -4.05 -2.99 -8.62
N CYS A 10 -3.40 -3.45 -7.55
CA CYS A 10 -2.05 -3.99 -7.51
C CYS A 10 -1.99 -5.46 -7.04
N LYS A 11 -3.14 -6.16 -6.87
CA LYS A 11 -3.20 -7.55 -6.38
C LYS A 11 -2.30 -8.54 -7.11
N TYR A 12 -1.98 -8.29 -8.38
CA TYR A 12 -1.07 -9.14 -9.14
C TYR A 12 0.33 -9.23 -8.51
N LEU A 13 0.73 -8.24 -7.69
CA LEU A 13 1.99 -8.23 -6.94
C LEU A 13 2.05 -9.25 -5.80
N ALA A 14 0.93 -9.91 -5.45
CA ALA A 14 0.92 -11.01 -4.50
C ALA A 14 1.43 -12.35 -5.09
N LYS A 15 1.78 -12.38 -6.38
CA LYS A 15 2.35 -13.58 -7.03
C LYS A 15 3.84 -13.71 -6.70
N ASP A 16 4.32 -14.96 -6.67
CA ASP A 16 5.70 -15.30 -6.31
C ASP A 16 6.78 -14.55 -7.12
N GLU A 17 6.52 -14.25 -8.39
CA GLU A 17 7.44 -13.53 -9.27
C GLU A 17 7.79 -12.11 -8.76
N PHE A 18 6.91 -11.51 -7.96
CA PHE A 18 7.08 -10.16 -7.40
C PHE A 18 7.57 -10.15 -5.94
N ASN A 19 7.76 -11.32 -5.31
CA ASN A 19 8.16 -11.41 -3.89
C ASN A 19 9.47 -10.70 -3.58
N HIS A 20 10.37 -10.57 -4.56
CA HIS A 20 11.64 -9.87 -4.42
C HIS A 20 11.48 -8.39 -4.00
N TYR A 21 10.34 -7.75 -4.30
CA TYR A 21 10.04 -6.39 -3.84
C TYR A 21 9.74 -6.30 -2.34
N PHE A 22 9.36 -7.43 -1.73
CA PHE A 22 8.75 -7.46 -0.41
C PHE A 22 9.55 -8.26 0.63
N GLU A 23 10.77 -8.73 0.31
CA GLU A 23 11.62 -9.56 1.18
C GLU A 23 11.92 -8.95 2.56
N LYS A 24 11.79 -7.62 2.69
CA LYS A 24 12.04 -6.87 3.93
C LYS A 24 10.80 -6.74 4.83
N TYR A 25 9.63 -7.17 4.38
CA TYR A 25 8.38 -7.11 5.13
C TYR A 25 8.04 -8.46 5.74
N ASP A 26 7.26 -8.42 6.81
CA ASP A 26 6.94 -9.62 7.59
C ASP A 26 5.62 -10.24 7.17
N GLU A 27 4.58 -9.41 7.03
CA GLU A 27 3.26 -9.83 6.60
C GLU A 27 2.77 -9.03 5.39
N MET A 28 2.08 -9.75 4.50
CA MET A 28 1.38 -9.20 3.35
C MET A 28 -0.13 -9.18 3.65
N PHE A 29 -0.75 -8.02 3.46
CA PHE A 29 -2.19 -7.84 3.45
C PHE A 29 -2.68 -7.43 2.06
N ILE A 30 -3.92 -7.75 1.74
CA ILE A 30 -4.53 -7.47 0.44
C ILE A 30 -5.91 -6.82 0.63
N VAL A 31 -6.12 -5.65 0.02
CA VAL A 31 -7.43 -5.01 -0.03
C VAL A 31 -8.42 -5.91 -0.76
N GLY A 32 -9.62 -6.09 -0.21
CA GLY A 32 -10.64 -7.03 -0.66
C GLY A 32 -10.59 -8.39 0.01
N ASP A 33 -9.44 -8.78 0.58
CA ASP A 33 -9.25 -10.07 1.26
C ASP A 33 -9.12 -9.86 2.78
N ASP A 34 -8.18 -9.02 3.21
CA ASP A 34 -7.93 -8.68 4.62
C ASP A 34 -8.68 -7.42 5.07
N LEU A 35 -8.96 -6.52 4.14
CA LEU A 35 -9.74 -5.30 4.35
C LEU A 35 -10.90 -5.25 3.36
N LYS A 36 -12.12 -4.95 3.80
CA LYS A 36 -13.27 -4.90 2.88
C LYS A 36 -13.12 -3.74 1.89
N GLN A 37 -13.32 -4.03 0.60
CA GLN A 37 -13.25 -3.06 -0.50
C GLN A 37 -14.19 -1.84 -0.35
N ARG A 38 -15.26 -1.94 0.47
CA ARG A 38 -16.24 -0.86 0.67
C ARG A 38 -15.89 0.12 1.79
N GLU A 39 -14.82 -0.14 2.54
CA GLU A 39 -14.28 0.87 3.45
C GLU A 39 -13.43 1.83 2.62
N TYR A 40 -14.08 2.92 2.16
CA TYR A 40 -13.42 4.06 1.53
C TYR A 40 -12.21 4.52 2.36
N ASP A 41 -11.19 5.04 1.67
CA ASP A 41 -10.14 5.99 2.06
C ASP A 41 -9.66 5.99 3.53
N GLU A 42 -10.52 6.36 4.48
CA GLU A 42 -10.23 6.35 5.93
C GLU A 42 -9.91 4.95 6.47
N GLY A 43 -10.53 3.90 5.91
CA GLY A 43 -10.29 2.51 6.30
C GLY A 43 -8.87 2.05 6.00
N LEU A 44 -8.32 2.44 4.83
CA LEU A 44 -6.96 2.07 4.41
C LEU A 44 -5.90 2.68 5.32
N ALA A 45 -6.01 3.99 5.56
CA ALA A 45 -5.07 4.72 6.40
C ALA A 45 -5.09 4.21 7.85
N LYS A 46 -6.29 3.97 8.39
CA LYS A 46 -6.43 3.39 9.72
C LYS A 46 -5.87 1.97 9.79
N PHE A 47 -6.18 1.13 8.82
CA PHE A 47 -5.66 -0.24 8.76
C PHE A 47 -4.13 -0.23 8.75
N CYS A 48 -3.50 0.59 7.92
CA CYS A 48 -2.04 0.66 7.91
C CYS A 48 -1.40 1.26 9.15
N LYS A 49 -2.11 2.12 9.87
CA LYS A 49 -1.66 2.58 11.18
C LYS A 49 -1.75 1.46 12.23
N ASP A 50 -2.86 0.74 12.27
CA ASP A 50 -3.13 -0.31 13.26
C ASP A 50 -2.25 -1.57 13.04
N HIS A 51 -1.88 -1.85 11.79
CA HIS A 51 -1.07 -3.01 11.38
C HIS A 51 0.37 -2.68 11.00
N GLU A 52 0.83 -1.44 11.24
CA GLU A 52 2.18 -0.98 10.90
C GLU A 52 2.56 -1.29 9.43
N CYS A 53 1.66 -1.02 8.47
CA CYS A 53 1.91 -1.29 7.04
C CYS A 53 2.33 -0.09 6.20
N ASP A 54 3.15 -0.39 5.18
CA ASP A 54 3.31 0.46 4.00
C ASP A 54 2.25 0.09 2.96
N LEU A 55 1.65 1.09 2.29
CA LEU A 55 0.66 0.86 1.23
C LEU A 55 1.34 0.75 -0.13
N ILE A 56 1.01 -0.30 -0.88
CA ILE A 56 1.40 -0.50 -2.27
C ILE A 56 0.22 -0.16 -3.18
N THR A 57 0.37 0.82 -4.05
CA THR A 57 -0.73 1.33 -4.88
C THR A 57 -0.23 1.94 -6.18
N ALA A 58 -1.04 1.87 -7.23
CA ALA A 58 -0.82 2.61 -8.48
C ALA A 58 -1.42 4.03 -8.44
N ASP A 59 -2.12 4.41 -7.37
CA ASP A 59 -2.67 5.75 -7.21
C ASP A 59 -1.68 6.68 -6.51
N SER A 60 -1.09 7.60 -7.29
CA SER A 60 -0.21 8.64 -6.77
C SER A 60 -0.86 9.57 -5.74
N LYS A 61 -2.20 9.56 -5.60
CA LYS A 61 -2.96 10.39 -4.65
C LYS A 61 -3.48 9.63 -3.43
N ALA A 62 -3.22 8.32 -3.32
CA ALA A 62 -3.69 7.51 -2.19
C ALA A 62 -3.20 8.05 -0.83
N TYR A 63 -2.07 8.75 -0.80
CA TYR A 63 -1.53 9.40 0.40
C TYR A 63 -2.47 10.44 1.03
N THR A 64 -3.37 11.03 0.24
CA THR A 64 -4.33 12.03 0.75
C THR A 64 -5.25 11.47 1.82
N HIS A 65 -5.53 10.16 1.77
CA HIS A 65 -6.32 9.45 2.77
C HIS A 65 -5.57 9.22 4.08
N PHE A 66 -4.24 9.16 4.03
CA PHE A 66 -3.41 9.04 5.23
C PHE A 66 -3.41 10.35 6.00
N LEU A 67 -3.26 11.47 5.29
CA LEU A 67 -3.24 12.80 5.90
C LEU A 67 -4.56 13.17 6.61
N SER A 68 -5.68 12.55 6.24
CA SER A 68 -6.98 12.79 6.92
C SER A 68 -7.10 12.10 8.29
N GLN A 69 -6.20 11.18 8.64
CA GLN A 69 -6.26 10.35 9.87
C GLN A 69 -5.28 10.79 10.98
N ASN A 70 -4.99 12.10 11.08
CA ASN A 70 -3.95 12.64 11.98
C ASN A 70 -2.57 12.01 11.75
N ILE A 71 -2.27 11.58 10.52
CA ILE A 71 -0.91 11.23 10.10
C ILE A 71 -0.30 12.50 9.53
N ASN A 72 0.75 13.01 10.15
CA ASN A 72 1.29 14.32 9.78
C ASN A 72 2.25 14.23 8.60
N THR A 73 2.91 13.09 8.43
CA THR A 73 3.94 12.95 7.40
C THR A 73 3.95 11.55 6.79
N VAL A 74 3.93 11.53 5.46
CA VAL A 74 4.04 10.32 4.65
C VAL A 74 5.18 10.47 3.64
N GLN A 75 5.90 9.38 3.40
CA GLN A 75 6.89 9.27 2.35
C GLN A 75 6.31 8.47 1.19
N ILE A 76 6.43 8.98 -0.02
CA ILE A 76 6.04 8.26 -1.25
C ILE A 76 7.30 7.99 -2.06
N SER A 77 7.47 6.75 -2.50
CA SER A 77 8.54 6.34 -3.40
C SER A 77 8.01 5.40 -4.47
N GLU A 78 8.54 5.46 -5.68
CA GLU A 78 8.26 4.45 -6.70
C GLU A 78 8.80 3.08 -6.27
N LEU A 79 7.99 2.04 -6.46
CA LEU A 79 8.38 0.64 -6.29
C LEU A 79 8.93 0.08 -7.61
N HIS A 80 8.12 0.18 -8.67
CA HIS A 80 8.47 -0.23 -10.03
C HIS A 80 7.51 0.41 -11.04
N TYR A 81 7.86 0.30 -12.32
CA TYR A 81 6.98 0.65 -13.43
C TYR A 81 6.27 -0.60 -13.96
N GLU A 82 4.94 -0.57 -14.10
CA GLU A 82 4.13 -1.63 -14.70
C GLU A 82 3.98 -1.36 -16.20
N GLU A 83 4.82 -2.02 -17.02
CA GLU A 83 4.86 -1.83 -18.47
C GLU A 83 3.51 -2.14 -19.17
N GLU A 84 2.81 -3.19 -18.74
CA GLU A 84 1.54 -3.60 -19.37
C GLU A 84 0.42 -2.54 -19.21
N SER A 85 0.43 -1.84 -18.09
CA SER A 85 -0.57 -0.82 -17.75
C SER A 85 -0.05 0.61 -17.91
N ASP A 86 1.19 0.79 -18.40
CA ASP A 86 1.89 2.06 -18.59
C ASP A 86 1.76 3.00 -17.38
N ARG A 87 2.08 2.49 -16.19
CA ARG A 87 1.91 3.23 -14.94
C ARG A 87 2.95 2.87 -13.88
N PRO A 88 3.36 3.82 -13.04
CA PRO A 88 4.16 3.53 -11.86
C PRO A 88 3.33 2.90 -10.74
N VAL A 89 3.97 2.03 -9.96
CA VAL A 89 3.48 1.54 -8.66
C VAL A 89 4.29 2.22 -7.57
N TYR A 90 3.62 2.65 -6.52
CA TYR A 90 4.20 3.39 -5.41
C TYR A 90 4.16 2.60 -4.11
N VAL A 91 5.10 2.93 -3.24
CA VAL A 91 5.08 2.63 -1.81
C VAL A 91 4.78 3.93 -1.05
N VAL A 92 3.71 3.95 -0.28
CA VAL A 92 3.33 5.03 0.64
C VAL A 92 3.62 4.58 2.06
N LYS A 93 4.47 5.32 2.76
CA LYS A 93 4.93 5.00 4.12
C LYS A 93 4.50 6.08 5.09
N ILE A 94 4.01 5.67 6.25
CA ILE A 94 3.86 6.55 7.41
C ILE A 94 5.25 6.74 8.04
N ILE A 95 5.65 7.98 8.29
CA ILE A 95 6.94 8.35 8.92
C ILE A 95 6.79 9.21 10.17
N ASP A 96 5.58 9.27 10.73
CA ASP A 96 5.30 9.86 12.07
C ASP A 96 6.09 9.15 13.19
#